data_AF-A0A1I8HUY9-F1
#
_entry.id   AF-A0A1I8HUY9-F1
#
_cell.length_a   1.000
_cell.length_b   1.000
_cell.length_c   1.000
_cell.angle_alpha   90.00
_cell.angle_beta   90.00
_cell.angle_gamma   90.00
#
_symmetry.space_group_name_H-M   'P 1'
#
loop_
_entity.id
_entity.type
_entity.pdbx_description
1 polymer ?
#
loop_
_entity_poly.entity_id
_entity_poly.type
_entity_poly.pdbx_seq_one_letter_code
_entity_poly.pdbx_strand_id
1 'polypeptide(L)'
;WDPVNGQRFLHSGQQQSQHPYTRIGCLFNHRSFYANNQASDAVASCRFDLDDSARWKPMSEEAIGAALTGGPTPPGCLATLSAPLLDAVRESNQFELRLRAAVAERREADGLGATQWDEELSFCLTGALAGYEQERLHGVAFANEEFQAAMNRLVPDGHTFRGYPLQVLHRDPRRALAAALRSPVGREVVFCRGDGCGCAPGLGWCVTLSQPAPPGS
;
A
#
# COMPACT_ATOMS: atom_id res chain seq x y z
N TRP A 1 4.39 12.86 -17.85
CA TRP A 1 4.29 11.73 -16.92
C TRP A 1 3.32 10.74 -17.50
N ASP A 2 3.62 9.45 -17.47
CA ASP A 2 2.68 8.38 -17.81
C ASP A 2 1.64 8.23 -16.68
N PRO A 3 0.32 8.22 -16.99
CA PRO A 3 -0.72 8.18 -15.98
C PRO A 3 -0.91 6.79 -15.33
N VAL A 4 -0.38 5.72 -15.92
CA VAL A 4 -0.52 4.34 -15.43
C VAL A 4 0.65 3.96 -14.52
N ASN A 5 1.87 4.28 -14.92
CA ASN A 5 3.09 3.85 -14.21
C ASN A 5 3.88 5.00 -13.55
N GLY A 6 3.45 6.26 -13.73
CA GLY A 6 4.12 7.41 -13.13
C GLY A 6 5.51 7.69 -13.68
N GLN A 7 5.86 7.20 -14.87
CA GLN A 7 7.16 7.51 -15.49
C GLN A 7 7.21 8.96 -15.98
N ARG A 8 8.23 9.73 -15.56
CA ARG A 8 8.47 11.08 -16.07
C ARG A 8 9.27 11.03 -17.36
N PHE A 9 8.68 11.49 -18.46
CA PHE A 9 9.41 11.79 -19.70
C PHE A 9 9.99 13.21 -19.63
N LEU A 10 11.30 13.34 -19.84
CA LEU A 10 11.98 14.63 -19.93
C LEU A 10 11.85 15.15 -21.37
N HIS A 11 11.36 16.39 -21.50
CA HIS A 11 11.31 17.07 -22.79
C HIS A 11 12.55 17.96 -22.92
N SER A 12 13.64 17.42 -23.46
CA SER A 12 14.85 18.17 -23.78
C SER A 12 14.70 18.78 -25.18
N GLY A 13 14.71 20.10 -25.28
CA GLY A 13 14.39 20.88 -26.50
C GLY A 13 15.29 20.66 -27.73
N GLN A 14 16.13 19.64 -27.76
CA GLN A 14 16.97 19.26 -28.91
C GLN A 14 16.94 17.76 -29.26
N GLN A 15 16.24 16.93 -28.48
CA GLN A 15 16.07 15.51 -28.80
C GLN A 15 14.59 15.18 -28.80
N GLN A 16 14.13 14.60 -29.91
CA GLN A 16 12.78 14.08 -30.09
C GLN A 16 12.41 13.26 -28.85
N SER A 17 11.49 13.78 -28.05
CA SER A 17 11.18 13.20 -26.76
C SER A 17 10.58 11.81 -26.97
N GLN A 18 11.29 10.78 -26.48
CA GLN A 18 10.91 9.36 -26.58
C GLN A 18 9.73 9.06 -25.65
N HIS A 19 8.56 9.63 -25.96
CA HIS A 19 7.32 9.31 -25.26
C HIS A 19 6.23 8.95 -26.27
N PRO A 20 5.35 7.98 -25.95
CA PRO A 20 4.30 7.53 -26.87
C PRO A 20 3.23 8.60 -27.15
N TYR A 21 3.14 9.63 -26.30
CA TYR A 21 2.13 10.70 -26.40
C TYR A 21 2.53 11.77 -27.42
N THR A 22 2.19 11.56 -28.68
CA THR A 22 2.57 12.47 -29.77
C THR A 22 1.52 13.52 -30.10
N ARG A 23 0.29 13.38 -29.58
CA ARG A 23 -0.85 14.27 -29.86
C ARG A 23 -1.56 14.73 -28.59
N ILE A 24 -2.16 15.91 -28.64
CA ILE A 24 -2.89 16.53 -27.55
C ILE A 24 -4.24 17.09 -28.03
N GLY A 25 -5.32 16.47 -27.57
CA GLY A 25 -6.69 16.89 -27.89
C GLY A 25 -7.31 17.84 -26.86
N CYS A 26 -6.90 17.73 -25.59
CA CYS A 26 -7.40 18.59 -24.52
C CYS A 26 -6.39 18.74 -23.39
N LEU A 27 -6.61 19.76 -22.57
CA LEU A 27 -5.89 20.03 -21.33
C LEU A 27 -6.91 20.29 -20.24
N PHE A 28 -6.70 19.72 -19.05
CA PHE A 28 -7.61 19.94 -17.93
C PHE A 28 -6.87 19.96 -16.61
N ASN A 29 -7.48 20.63 -15.64
CA ASN A 29 -7.11 20.55 -14.24
C ASN A 29 -8.39 20.49 -13.39
N HIS A 30 -8.27 20.69 -12.08
CA HIS A 30 -9.40 20.66 -11.15
C HIS A 30 -10.38 21.84 -11.29
N ARG A 31 -10.13 22.83 -12.16
CA ARG A 31 -10.95 24.05 -12.33
C ARG A 31 -11.34 24.33 -13.79
N SER A 32 -10.52 23.93 -14.74
CA SER A 32 -10.63 24.35 -16.13
C SER A 32 -10.39 23.20 -17.09
N PHE A 33 -11.09 23.23 -18.21
CA PHE A 33 -10.95 22.30 -19.32
C PHE A 33 -10.80 23.08 -20.62
N TYR A 34 -9.81 22.73 -21.43
CA TYR A 34 -9.49 23.36 -22.70
C TYR A 34 -9.45 22.29 -23.80
N ALA A 35 -10.15 22.54 -24.90
CA ALA A 35 -10.02 21.73 -26.11
C ALA A 35 -9.00 22.34 -27.06
N ASN A 36 -8.14 21.51 -27.65
CA ASN A 36 -7.20 21.96 -28.67
C ASN A 36 -7.97 22.26 -29.96
N ASN A 37 -7.86 23.49 -30.44
CA ASN A 37 -8.48 23.98 -31.67
C ASN A 37 -7.44 24.47 -32.69
N GLN A 38 -6.17 24.09 -32.51
CA GLN A 38 -5.09 24.37 -33.46
C GLN A 38 -5.22 23.49 -34.70
N ALA A 39 -4.62 23.93 -35.82
CA ALA A 39 -4.62 23.18 -37.07
C ALA A 39 -3.91 21.81 -36.98
N SER A 40 -3.03 21.62 -35.99
CA SER A 40 -2.36 20.36 -35.69
C SER A 40 -2.46 20.08 -34.20
N ASP A 41 -2.75 18.81 -33.87
CA ASP A 41 -2.78 18.31 -32.50
C ASP A 41 -1.43 17.70 -32.07
N ALA A 42 -0.40 17.75 -32.93
CA ALA A 42 0.90 17.18 -32.62
C ALA A 42 1.62 17.97 -31.51
N VAL A 43 2.07 17.30 -30.45
CA VAL A 43 2.73 17.92 -29.29
C VAL A 43 3.96 18.71 -29.70
N ALA A 44 4.70 18.26 -30.71
CA ALA A 44 5.93 18.90 -31.19
C ALA A 44 5.70 20.29 -31.82
N SER A 45 4.52 20.55 -32.39
CA SER A 45 4.16 21.81 -33.05
C SER A 45 3.08 22.60 -32.30
N CYS A 46 2.53 22.01 -31.22
CA CYS A 46 1.47 22.58 -30.42
C CYS A 46 1.98 23.77 -29.60
N ARG A 47 1.23 24.89 -29.63
CA ARG A 47 1.51 26.06 -28.79
C ARG A 47 0.69 25.98 -27.52
N PHE A 48 1.35 26.04 -26.36
CA PHE A 48 0.72 25.93 -25.03
C PHE A 48 0.32 27.30 -24.45
N ASP A 49 -0.19 28.19 -25.29
CA ASP A 49 -0.68 29.51 -24.90
C ASP A 49 -2.18 29.45 -24.64
N LEU A 50 -2.57 29.25 -23.37
CA LEU A 50 -3.96 29.01 -22.96
C LEU A 50 -4.83 30.28 -22.97
N ASP A 51 -4.20 31.46 -23.04
CA ASP A 51 -4.92 32.74 -23.13
C ASP A 51 -5.45 33.00 -24.55
N ASP A 52 -4.88 32.32 -25.57
CA ASP A 52 -5.33 32.40 -26.96
C ASP A 52 -6.54 31.48 -27.21
N SER A 53 -7.74 32.06 -27.08
CA SER A 53 -9.02 31.37 -27.30
C SER A 53 -9.22 30.84 -28.73
N ALA A 54 -8.44 31.29 -29.72
CA ALA A 54 -8.50 30.74 -31.07
C ALA A 54 -7.81 29.37 -31.15
N ARG A 55 -6.81 29.12 -30.29
CA ARG A 55 -6.02 27.89 -30.23
C ARG A 55 -6.50 26.93 -29.17
N TRP A 56 -6.91 27.44 -28.02
CA TRP A 56 -7.43 26.64 -26.91
C TRP A 56 -8.80 27.14 -26.54
N LYS A 57 -9.82 26.33 -26.83
CA LYS A 57 -11.19 26.70 -26.51
C LYS A 57 -11.49 26.30 -25.07
N PRO A 58 -11.69 27.27 -24.14
CA PRO A 58 -12.08 26.94 -22.78
C PRO A 58 -13.52 26.44 -22.75
N MET A 59 -13.78 25.46 -21.90
CA MET A 59 -15.13 25.09 -21.51
C MET A 59 -15.56 25.98 -20.34
N SER A 60 -16.78 26.52 -20.39
CA SER A 60 -17.33 27.31 -19.29
C SER A 60 -17.43 26.49 -18.00
N GLU A 61 -17.17 27.10 -16.85
CA GLU A 61 -17.33 26.45 -15.53
C GLU A 61 -18.73 25.86 -15.34
N GLU A 62 -19.77 26.50 -15.88
CA GLU A 62 -21.16 26.02 -15.85
C GLU A 62 -21.32 24.68 -16.58
N ALA A 63 -20.75 24.57 -17.79
CA ALA A 63 -20.77 23.33 -18.58
C ALA A 63 -19.92 22.23 -17.92
N ILE A 64 -18.79 22.58 -17.30
CA ILE A 64 -17.97 21.64 -16.52
C ILE A 64 -18.78 21.12 -15.32
N GLY A 65 -19.43 22.02 -14.57
CA GLY A 65 -20.30 21.66 -13.45
C GLY A 65 -21.43 20.75 -13.88
N ALA A 66 -22.18 21.14 -14.92
CA ALA A 66 -23.28 20.35 -15.45
C ALA A 66 -22.86 18.95 -15.92
N ALA A 67 -21.69 18.82 -16.57
CA ALA A 67 -21.15 17.54 -17.02
C ALA A 67 -20.74 16.63 -15.85
N LEU A 68 -20.18 17.20 -14.78
CA LEU A 68 -19.73 16.44 -13.61
C LEU A 68 -20.89 15.99 -12.70
N THR A 69 -21.98 16.75 -12.63
CA THR A 69 -23.13 16.42 -11.75
C THR A 69 -24.38 15.96 -12.46
N GLY A 70 -24.37 15.83 -13.80
CA GLY A 70 -25.52 15.40 -14.58
C GLY A 70 -26.73 16.35 -14.51
N GLY A 71 -26.50 17.62 -14.18
CA GLY A 71 -27.52 18.63 -13.87
C GLY A 71 -26.92 19.82 -13.11
N PRO A 72 -27.71 20.86 -12.77
CA PRO A 72 -27.21 22.02 -12.04
C PRO A 72 -26.60 21.62 -10.69
N THR A 73 -25.30 21.88 -10.53
CA THR A 73 -24.53 21.70 -9.30
C THR A 73 -25.13 22.56 -8.17
N PRO A 74 -25.57 21.96 -7.05
CA PRO A 74 -25.86 22.76 -5.85
C PRO A 74 -24.58 23.47 -5.39
N PRO A 75 -24.65 24.73 -4.93
CA PRO A 75 -23.48 25.42 -4.38
C PRO A 75 -22.92 24.61 -3.20
N GLY A 76 -21.64 24.19 -3.31
CA GLY A 76 -20.95 23.37 -2.30
C GLY A 76 -20.67 21.92 -2.69
N CYS A 77 -21.10 21.46 -3.88
CA CYS A 77 -20.90 20.06 -4.32
C CYS A 77 -19.58 19.80 -5.08
N LEU A 78 -18.60 20.71 -4.99
CA LEU A 78 -17.23 20.40 -5.44
C LEU A 78 -16.59 19.54 -4.36
N ALA A 79 -16.53 18.22 -4.60
CA ALA A 79 -15.80 17.29 -3.76
C ALA A 79 -14.35 17.78 -3.65
N THR A 80 -14.06 18.46 -2.54
CA THR A 80 -12.72 18.98 -2.29
C THR A 80 -11.90 17.79 -1.86
N LEU A 81 -10.79 17.52 -2.56
CA LEU A 81 -9.84 16.51 -2.13
C LEU A 81 -9.30 16.94 -0.77
N SER A 82 -9.83 16.34 0.30
CA SER A 82 -9.35 16.56 1.65
C SER A 82 -8.09 15.73 1.85
N ALA A 83 -7.04 16.34 2.38
CA ALA A 83 -5.91 15.58 2.89
C ALA A 83 -6.43 14.53 3.90
N PRO A 84 -5.83 13.33 3.95
CA PRO A 84 -6.17 12.35 4.96
C PRO A 84 -6.11 13.01 6.34
N LEU A 85 -7.21 12.95 7.09
CA LEU A 85 -7.25 13.43 8.48
C LEU A 85 -6.35 12.59 9.40
N LEU A 86 -5.86 11.47 8.88
CA LEU A 86 -5.06 10.50 9.58
C LEU A 86 -3.68 10.38 8.94
N ASP A 87 -2.65 10.53 9.77
CA ASP A 87 -1.31 10.07 9.42
C ASP A 87 -1.27 8.54 9.53
N ALA A 88 -1.43 7.87 8.39
CA ALA A 88 -1.48 6.42 8.31
C ALA A 88 -0.19 5.77 8.83
N VAL A 89 0.97 6.37 8.56
CA VAL A 89 2.27 5.84 8.98
C VAL A 89 2.40 5.90 10.50
N ARG A 90 2.10 7.07 11.09
CA ARG A 90 2.17 7.24 12.54
C ARG A 90 1.21 6.29 13.27
N GLU A 91 -0.02 6.17 12.78
CA GLU A 91 -1.03 5.32 13.41
C GLU A 91 -0.70 3.83 13.26
N SER A 92 -0.13 3.41 12.12
CA SER A 92 0.36 2.05 11.92
C SER A 92 1.43 1.69 12.94
N ASN A 93 2.46 2.53 13.06
CA ASN A 93 3.56 2.32 14.02
C ASN A 93 3.06 2.29 15.48
N GLN A 94 2.15 3.20 15.83
CA GLN A 94 1.57 3.23 17.17
C GLN A 94 0.67 2.01 17.44
N PHE A 95 -0.05 1.53 16.43
CA PHE A 95 -0.85 0.32 16.54
C PHE A 95 0.04 -0.91 16.75
N GLU A 96 1.10 -1.06 15.96
CA GLU A 96 2.06 -2.14 16.08
C GLU A 96 2.72 -2.19 17.47
N LEU A 97 3.18 -1.05 17.98
CA LEU A 97 3.79 -0.96 19.31
C LEU A 97 2.83 -1.41 20.43
N ARG A 98 1.57 -0.96 20.36
CA ARG A 98 0.56 -1.35 21.35
C ARG A 98 0.16 -2.82 21.20
N LEU A 99 0.20 -3.35 19.98
CA LEU A 99 -0.05 -4.76 19.72
C LEU A 99 1.07 -5.62 20.31
N ARG A 100 2.35 -5.26 20.06
CA ARG A 100 3.53 -5.90 20.66
C ARG A 100 3.38 -6.00 22.18
N ALA A 101 3.00 -4.90 22.83
CA ALA A 101 2.78 -4.88 24.27
C ALA A 101 1.66 -5.83 24.73
N ALA A 102 0.51 -5.84 24.04
CA ALA A 102 -0.61 -6.74 24.37
C ALA A 102 -0.25 -8.22 24.21
N VAL A 103 0.62 -8.55 23.24
CA VAL A 103 1.13 -9.91 23.03
C VAL A 103 2.09 -10.32 24.13
N ALA A 104 3.04 -9.46 24.46
CA ALA A 104 4.00 -9.72 25.53
C ALA A 104 3.27 -9.92 26.87
N GLU A 105 2.33 -9.04 27.21
CA GLU A 105 1.47 -9.15 28.41
C GLU A 105 0.72 -10.49 28.43
N ARG A 106 0.15 -10.89 27.28
CA ARG A 106 -0.60 -12.14 27.17
C ARG A 106 0.31 -13.37 27.33
N ARG A 107 1.49 -13.35 26.71
CA ARG A 107 2.46 -14.45 26.80
C ARG A 107 3.02 -14.59 28.21
N GLU A 108 3.27 -13.47 28.89
CA GLU A 108 3.70 -13.44 30.29
C GLU A 108 2.62 -14.02 31.21
N ALA A 109 1.36 -13.63 31.02
CA ALA A 109 0.23 -14.17 31.78
C ALA A 109 0.06 -15.70 31.62
N ASP A 110 0.44 -16.25 30.46
CA ASP A 110 0.43 -17.69 30.16
C ASP A 110 1.78 -18.39 30.49
N GLY A 111 2.69 -17.71 31.19
CA GLY A 111 3.94 -18.28 31.71
C GLY A 111 5.02 -18.55 30.66
N LEU A 112 4.97 -17.88 29.50
CA LEU A 112 5.87 -18.12 28.36
C LEU A 112 7.17 -17.29 28.38
N GLY A 113 7.42 -16.54 29.46
CA GLY A 113 8.61 -15.71 29.62
C GLY A 113 8.60 -14.45 28.73
N ALA A 114 9.74 -13.76 28.71
CA ALA A 114 9.90 -12.52 27.95
C ALA A 114 9.83 -12.80 26.43
N THR A 115 9.01 -12.01 25.73
CA THR A 115 8.88 -12.11 24.26
C THR A 115 10.03 -11.37 23.59
N GLN A 116 10.76 -12.07 22.72
CA GLN A 116 11.81 -11.46 21.91
C GLN A 116 11.24 -11.08 20.55
N TRP A 117 11.48 -9.84 20.13
CA TRP A 117 11.05 -9.35 18.82
C TRP A 117 12.21 -9.38 17.84
N ASP A 118 11.99 -9.93 16.66
CA ASP A 118 12.97 -10.03 15.58
C ASP A 118 12.69 -8.93 14.55
N GLU A 119 13.53 -7.89 14.54
CA GLU A 119 13.39 -6.75 13.63
C GLU A 119 13.76 -7.11 12.19
N GLU A 120 14.65 -8.09 11.97
CA GLU A 120 15.05 -8.54 10.63
C GLU A 120 13.90 -9.30 9.97
N LEU A 121 13.27 -10.19 10.73
CA LEU A 121 12.04 -10.87 10.31
C LEU A 121 10.90 -9.87 10.06
N SER A 122 10.74 -8.88 10.94
CA SER A 122 9.73 -7.82 10.78
C SER A 122 9.93 -7.01 9.49
N PHE A 123 11.18 -6.69 9.16
CA PHE A 123 11.53 -6.04 7.91
C PHE A 123 11.17 -6.89 6.69
N CYS A 124 11.53 -8.17 6.67
CA CYS A 124 11.20 -9.04 5.55
C CYS A 124 9.69 -9.26 5.37
N LEU A 125 8.91 -9.29 6.46
CA LEU A 125 7.45 -9.39 6.40
C LEU A 125 6.77 -8.16 5.82
N THR A 126 7.42 -7.00 5.87
CA THR A 126 6.89 -5.77 5.27
C THR A 126 6.66 -5.96 3.77
N GLY A 127 7.57 -6.65 3.07
CA GLY A 127 7.42 -6.99 1.65
C GLY A 127 6.25 -7.93 1.37
N ALA A 128 6.04 -8.94 2.22
CA ALA A 128 4.90 -9.86 2.09
C ALA A 128 3.56 -9.15 2.30
N LEU A 129 3.48 -8.25 3.28
CA LEU A 129 2.27 -7.49 3.57
C LEU A 129 1.90 -6.52 2.45
N ALA A 130 2.90 -5.81 1.90
CA ALA A 130 2.70 -4.99 0.72
C ALA A 130 2.19 -5.85 -0.46
N GLY A 131 2.74 -7.06 -0.62
CA GLY A 131 2.25 -8.06 -1.58
C GLY A 131 0.77 -8.41 -1.39
N TYR A 132 0.35 -8.73 -0.17
CA TYR A 132 -1.06 -9.05 0.13
C TYR A 132 -2.01 -7.88 -0.11
N GLU A 133 -1.58 -6.65 0.19
CA GLU A 133 -2.37 -5.44 -0.08
C GLU A 133 -2.55 -5.21 -1.58
N GLN A 134 -1.48 -5.35 -2.36
CA GLN A 134 -1.51 -5.24 -3.82
C GLN A 134 -2.35 -6.35 -4.45
N GLU A 135 -2.20 -7.59 -3.99
CA GLU A 135 -2.97 -8.75 -4.47
C GLU A 135 -4.46 -8.56 -4.23
N ARG A 136 -4.85 -8.00 -3.10
CA ARG A 136 -6.25 -7.68 -2.85
C ARG A 136 -6.81 -6.63 -3.82
N LEU A 137 -6.03 -5.60 -4.14
CA LEU A 137 -6.46 -4.51 -5.01
C LEU A 137 -6.54 -4.94 -6.48
N HIS A 138 -5.64 -5.82 -6.92
CA HIS A 138 -5.45 -6.16 -8.33
C HIS A 138 -5.81 -7.60 -8.70
N GLY A 139 -6.03 -8.47 -7.71
CA GLY A 139 -6.38 -9.89 -7.91
C GLY A 139 -5.22 -10.76 -8.39
N VAL A 140 -3.99 -10.27 -8.34
CA VAL A 140 -2.77 -10.97 -8.81
C VAL A 140 -1.75 -11.03 -7.69
N ALA A 141 -1.12 -12.17 -7.47
CA ALA A 141 -0.08 -12.31 -6.46
C ALA A 141 1.18 -11.50 -6.83
N PHE A 142 1.73 -10.77 -5.86
CA PHE A 142 2.96 -9.99 -6.02
C PHE A 142 4.05 -10.51 -5.08
N ALA A 143 5.31 -10.55 -5.57
CA ALA A 143 6.53 -10.78 -4.77
C ALA A 143 6.58 -12.06 -3.92
N ASN A 144 5.81 -13.09 -4.27
CA ASN A 144 5.75 -14.33 -3.47
C ASN A 144 7.08 -15.11 -3.50
N GLU A 145 7.75 -15.22 -4.66
CA GLU A 145 9.02 -15.96 -4.78
C GLU A 145 10.16 -15.31 -4.01
N GLU A 146 10.24 -13.98 -4.05
CA GLU A 146 11.25 -13.18 -3.34
C GLU A 146 11.06 -13.30 -1.83
N PHE A 147 9.80 -13.30 -1.35
CA PHE A 147 9.47 -13.55 0.04
C PHE A 147 9.91 -14.95 0.50
N GLN A 148 9.58 -16.00 -0.27
CA GLN A 148 9.99 -17.38 0.06
C GLN A 148 11.51 -17.51 0.10
N ALA A 149 12.22 -16.91 -0.85
CA ALA A 149 13.68 -16.91 -0.88
C ALA A 149 14.31 -16.16 0.31
N ALA A 150 13.73 -15.03 0.71
CA ALA A 150 14.16 -14.30 1.90
C ALA A 150 13.92 -15.12 3.18
N MET A 151 12.75 -15.75 3.30
CA MET A 151 12.43 -16.58 4.46
C MET A 151 13.34 -17.80 4.58
N ASN A 152 13.65 -18.47 3.47
CA ASN A 152 14.57 -19.62 3.47
C ASN A 152 15.99 -19.26 3.91
N ARG A 153 16.40 -17.99 3.79
CA ARG A 153 17.70 -17.52 4.30
C ARG A 153 17.65 -17.13 5.77
N LEU A 154 16.52 -16.61 6.23
CA LEU A 154 16.33 -16.14 7.60
C LEU A 154 16.03 -17.26 8.59
N VAL A 155 15.35 -18.32 8.16
CA VAL A 155 15.00 -19.46 9.01
C VAL A 155 16.22 -20.39 9.06
N PRO A 156 16.88 -20.54 10.21
CA PRO A 156 18.01 -21.45 10.32
C PRO A 156 17.56 -22.91 10.18
N ASP A 157 18.51 -23.80 9.85
CA ASP A 157 18.23 -25.23 9.81
C ASP A 157 17.64 -25.73 11.14
N GLY A 158 16.63 -26.59 11.06
CA GLY A 158 15.86 -27.07 12.22
C GLY A 158 14.80 -26.10 12.75
N HIS A 159 14.61 -24.94 12.12
CA HIS A 159 13.56 -24.00 12.48
C HIS A 159 12.43 -24.02 11.44
N THR A 160 11.24 -23.59 11.86
CA THR A 160 10.08 -23.46 10.98
C THR A 160 9.48 -22.07 11.14
N PHE A 161 9.21 -21.42 10.02
CA PHE A 161 8.44 -20.18 9.98
C PHE A 161 6.94 -20.48 10.01
N ARG A 162 6.19 -19.80 10.89
CA ARG A 162 4.73 -19.79 10.87
C ARG A 162 4.22 -18.35 10.84
N GLY A 163 3.30 -18.09 9.92
CA GLY A 163 2.61 -16.82 9.78
C GLY A 163 1.09 -16.97 9.83
N TYR A 164 0.41 -15.96 10.36
CA TYR A 164 -1.03 -15.81 10.39
C TYR A 164 -1.41 -14.39 9.93
N PRO A 165 -1.79 -14.21 8.66
CA PRO A 165 -2.24 -12.91 8.17
C PRO A 165 -3.56 -12.53 8.84
N LEU A 166 -3.65 -11.31 9.38
CA LEU A 166 -4.85 -10.83 10.06
C LEU A 166 -5.15 -9.40 9.66
N GLN A 167 -6.24 -9.21 8.93
CA GLN A 167 -6.75 -7.87 8.67
C GLN A 167 -7.71 -7.41 9.78
N VAL A 168 -7.53 -6.17 10.25
CA VAL A 168 -8.44 -5.51 11.17
C VAL A 168 -8.92 -4.17 10.62
N LEU A 169 -10.17 -3.81 10.92
CA LEU A 169 -10.79 -2.53 10.52
C LEU A 169 -10.97 -1.60 11.73
N HIS A 170 -10.12 -1.74 12.75
CA HIS A 170 -10.17 -0.97 13.99
C HIS A 170 -8.77 -0.77 14.56
N ARG A 171 -8.61 0.20 15.46
CA ARG A 171 -7.31 0.54 16.08
C ARG A 171 -7.12 -0.04 17.48
N ASP A 172 -7.98 -0.96 17.90
CA ASP A 172 -7.88 -1.62 19.20
C ASP A 172 -6.97 -2.87 19.12
N PRO A 173 -5.77 -2.84 19.75
CA PRO A 173 -4.82 -3.95 19.71
C PRO A 173 -5.31 -5.19 20.47
N ARG A 174 -6.10 -5.01 21.54
CA ARG A 174 -6.61 -6.14 22.34
C ARG A 174 -7.67 -6.90 21.56
N ARG A 175 -8.52 -6.19 20.81
CA ARG A 175 -9.47 -6.80 19.88
C ARG A 175 -8.78 -7.54 18.74
N ALA A 176 -7.66 -7.00 18.23
CA ALA A 176 -6.87 -7.66 17.19
C ALA A 176 -6.23 -8.95 17.70
N LEU A 177 -5.62 -8.92 18.89
CA LEU A 177 -5.08 -10.11 19.56
C LEU A 177 -6.20 -11.14 19.82
N ALA A 178 -7.35 -10.71 20.33
CA ALA A 178 -8.49 -11.61 20.54
C ALA A 178 -8.97 -12.24 19.22
N ALA A 179 -8.84 -11.54 18.09
CA ALA A 179 -9.12 -12.10 16.76
C ALA A 179 -8.10 -13.15 16.33
N ALA A 180 -6.81 -12.90 16.53
CA ALA A 180 -5.76 -13.88 16.27
C ALA A 180 -5.98 -15.16 17.08
N LEU A 181 -6.34 -15.03 18.36
CA LEU A 181 -6.55 -16.16 19.27
C LEU A 181 -7.81 -17.01 18.98
N ARG A 182 -8.70 -16.55 18.08
CA ARG A 182 -9.82 -17.39 17.60
C ARG A 182 -9.37 -18.41 16.55
N SER A 183 -8.27 -18.14 15.85
CA SER A 183 -7.69 -19.05 14.87
C SER A 183 -6.73 -20.03 15.55
N PRO A 184 -6.79 -21.34 15.26
CA PRO A 184 -5.80 -22.30 15.75
C PRO A 184 -4.36 -21.89 15.42
N VAL A 185 -4.11 -21.45 14.18
CA VAL A 185 -2.78 -20.99 13.73
C VAL A 185 -2.37 -19.72 14.48
N GLY A 186 -3.28 -18.78 14.68
CA GLY A 186 -2.99 -17.57 15.46
C GLY A 186 -2.65 -17.86 16.92
N ARG A 187 -3.29 -18.88 17.54
CA ARG A 187 -2.92 -19.35 18.88
C ARG A 187 -1.55 -20.01 18.90
N GLU A 188 -1.23 -20.85 17.92
CA GLU A 188 0.08 -21.48 17.79
C GLU A 188 1.19 -20.44 17.69
N VAL A 189 0.99 -19.40 16.87
CA VAL A 189 1.91 -18.27 16.71
C VAL A 189 2.04 -17.50 18.03
N VAL A 190 0.95 -17.12 18.69
CA VAL A 190 0.99 -16.34 19.93
C VAL A 190 1.58 -17.12 21.11
N PHE A 191 1.31 -18.43 21.21
CA PHE A 191 1.73 -19.28 22.34
C PHE A 191 2.92 -20.19 22.03
N CYS A 192 3.64 -19.87 20.96
CA CYS A 192 4.79 -20.61 20.50
C CYS A 192 5.88 -20.73 21.61
N ARG A 193 6.56 -21.88 21.66
CA ARG A 193 7.64 -22.20 22.61
C ARG A 193 8.84 -22.76 21.84
N GLY A 194 10.06 -22.42 22.28
CA GLY A 194 11.31 -22.88 21.70
C GLY A 194 12.50 -22.04 22.19
N ASP A 195 13.70 -22.62 22.15
CA ASP A 195 14.94 -21.88 22.43
C ASP A 195 15.20 -20.92 21.27
N GLY A 196 15.13 -19.61 21.50
CA GLY A 196 15.34 -18.58 20.47
C GLY A 196 14.12 -18.19 19.63
N CYS A 197 12.90 -18.28 20.16
CA CYS A 197 11.70 -17.79 19.46
C CYS A 197 11.75 -16.28 19.17
N GLY A 198 11.98 -15.90 17.91
CA GLY A 198 11.81 -14.54 17.40
C GLY A 198 10.36 -14.29 16.97
N CYS A 199 9.70 -13.32 17.58
CA CYS A 199 8.37 -12.87 17.16
C CYS A 199 8.52 -11.65 16.25
N ALA A 200 7.72 -11.55 15.19
CA ALA A 200 7.67 -10.38 14.33
C ALA A 200 6.22 -9.92 14.15
N PRO A 201 5.91 -8.64 14.44
CA PRO A 201 4.61 -8.08 14.18
C PRO A 201 4.66 -7.33 12.85
N GLY A 202 3.78 -7.72 11.94
CA GLY A 202 3.28 -6.81 10.93
C GLY A 202 1.76 -6.88 10.95
N LEU A 203 1.09 -6.25 9.98
CA LEU A 203 -0.34 -6.46 9.72
C LEU A 203 -0.70 -7.95 9.36
N GLY A 204 0.25 -8.87 9.56
CA GLY A 204 0.15 -10.32 9.66
C GLY A 204 1.18 -10.80 10.69
N TRP A 205 0.76 -11.70 11.57
CA TRP A 205 1.54 -12.16 12.73
C TRP A 205 2.47 -13.27 12.28
N CYS A 206 3.78 -13.21 12.53
CA CYS A 206 4.64 -14.35 12.25
C CYS A 206 5.65 -14.62 13.36
N VAL A 207 6.00 -15.90 13.52
CA VAL A 207 7.02 -16.35 14.47
C VAL A 207 7.91 -17.38 13.79
N THR A 208 9.21 -17.27 14.02
CA THR A 208 10.19 -18.33 13.78
C THR A 208 10.25 -19.23 15.02
N LEU A 209 9.96 -20.52 14.81
CA LEU A 209 10.00 -21.54 15.85
C LEU A 209 11.26 -22.40 15.67
N SER A 210 12.04 -22.58 16.73
CA SER A 210 12.93 -23.73 16.85
C SER A 210 12.09 -24.91 17.32
N GLN A 211 11.93 -25.95 16.50
CA GLN A 211 11.46 -27.24 16.99
C GLN A 211 12.56 -28.27 16.77
N PRO A 212 12.94 -29.07 17.78
CA PRO A 212 13.78 -30.22 17.52
C PRO A 212 13.07 -31.09 16.50
N ALA A 213 13.75 -31.37 15.38
CA ALA A 213 13.24 -32.26 14.35
C ALA A 213 12.75 -33.57 15.00
N PRO A 214 11.56 -34.09 14.66
CA PRO A 214 11.18 -35.41 15.11
C PRO A 214 12.22 -36.42 14.59
N PRO A 215 12.73 -37.34 15.43
CA PRO A 215 13.68 -38.34 14.97
C PRO A 215 12.98 -39.28 13.99
N GLY A 216 13.29 -39.11 12.69
CA GLY A 216 13.06 -40.09 11.64
C GLY A 216 11.62 -40.26 11.17
N SER A 217 11.38 -39.88 9.92
CA SER A 217 10.43 -40.54 9.01
C SER A 217 10.89 -40.31 7.59
#